data_AF-A0A931YDL5-F1
#
_entry.id   AF-A0A931YDL5-F1
#
_cell.length_a   1.000
_cell.length_b   1.000
_cell.length_c   1.000
_cell.angle_alpha   90.00
_cell.angle_beta   90.00
_cell.angle_gamma   90.00
#
_symmetry.space_group_name_H-M   'P 1'
#
loop_
_entity.id
_entity.type
_entity.pdbx_description
1 polymer ?
#
loop_
_entity_poly.entity_id
_entity_poly.type
_entity_poly.pdbx_seq_one_letter_code
_entity_poly.pdbx_strand_id
1 'polypeptide(L)'
;MERERAEREAKMKGESEELIENTEPQPPAVETVESEEEEQPTEDKKFRFNPKRHIMLAEAQKIKPGLELGGELLIPLETKEDYGRIAAQTAKQVIIQRIREAEREVVYETFKEKEGDILSASVQRIERGTVYLDIGRTTGVLFPEEQIPQERYRIGQRLRVFMVRVDKDNRGPAIILSRKHPKIVAKLFELEVPEIASGAVEIKAIAREAGSRSKVAVSSNEPGIDPVGSCVGQRGIRVTSVINELGGENVDIVAWSEDPAKFIANSLSPAKVLNVDLNEAYHMAVAEVTEDQLSLAIGKRGQNVRLAAELTGWKIDIKSSAPVKTEEADKTGTPESAEPDTNENQK
;
A
#
# COMPACT_ATOMS: atom_id res chain seq x y z
N MET A 1 -7.75 -47.65 -27.36
CA MET A 1 -7.09 -46.40 -26.89
C MET A 1 -6.97 -45.33 -27.97
N GLU A 2 -6.26 -45.52 -29.08
CA GLU A 2 -6.14 -44.45 -30.10
C GLU A 2 -7.46 -44.15 -30.85
N ARG A 3 -8.26 -45.17 -31.18
CA ARG A 3 -9.59 -44.98 -31.81
C ARG A 3 -10.59 -44.25 -30.91
N GLU A 4 -10.65 -44.59 -29.62
CA GLU A 4 -11.53 -43.89 -28.65
C GLU A 4 -11.12 -42.43 -28.42
N ARG A 5 -9.82 -42.11 -28.54
CA ARG A 5 -9.32 -40.74 -28.40
C ARG A 5 -9.69 -39.89 -29.61
N ALA A 6 -9.60 -40.46 -30.82
CA ALA A 6 -10.03 -39.82 -32.05
C ALA A 6 -11.55 -39.58 -32.11
N GLU A 7 -12.36 -40.53 -31.61
CA GLU A 7 -13.82 -40.33 -31.51
C GLU A 7 -14.20 -39.26 -30.49
N ARG A 8 -13.48 -39.16 -29.36
CA ARG A 8 -13.67 -38.06 -28.39
C ARG A 8 -13.27 -36.70 -28.94
N GLU A 9 -12.17 -36.61 -29.70
CA GLU A 9 -11.76 -35.37 -30.36
C GLU A 9 -12.74 -34.94 -31.46
N ALA A 10 -13.25 -35.89 -32.25
CA ALA A 10 -14.27 -35.61 -33.26
C ALA A 10 -15.59 -35.15 -32.63
N LYS A 11 -15.98 -35.74 -31.48
CA LYS A 11 -17.18 -35.35 -30.75
C LYS A 11 -17.04 -33.99 -30.08
N MET A 12 -15.88 -33.68 -29.49
CA MET A 12 -15.61 -32.33 -28.97
C MET A 12 -15.54 -31.28 -30.07
N LYS A 13 -15.00 -31.63 -31.26
CA LYS A 13 -15.01 -30.73 -32.41
C LYS A 13 -16.42 -30.45 -32.91
N GLY A 14 -17.26 -31.48 -33.05
CA GLY A 14 -18.66 -31.33 -33.44
C GLY A 14 -19.47 -30.52 -32.42
N GLU A 15 -19.29 -30.78 -31.12
CA GLU A 15 -19.92 -29.99 -30.05
C GLU A 15 -19.42 -28.54 -30.05
N SER A 16 -18.14 -28.29 -30.34
CA SER A 16 -17.60 -26.93 -30.45
C SER A 16 -18.06 -26.19 -31.72
N GLU A 17 -18.31 -26.90 -32.82
CA GLU A 17 -18.87 -26.31 -34.05
C GLU A 17 -20.36 -25.99 -33.89
N GLU A 18 -21.16 -26.85 -33.22
CA GLU A 18 -22.57 -26.58 -32.89
C GLU A 18 -22.76 -25.43 -31.89
N LEU A 19 -21.79 -25.20 -30.99
CA LEU A 19 -21.76 -24.05 -30.07
C LEU A 19 -21.48 -22.72 -30.80
N ILE A 20 -20.74 -22.76 -31.91
CA ILE A 20 -20.45 -21.57 -32.72
C ILE A 20 -21.64 -21.21 -33.62
N GLU A 21 -22.39 -22.21 -34.12
CA GLU A 21 -23.51 -22.00 -35.03
C GLU A 21 -24.78 -21.45 -34.34
N ASN A 22 -24.95 -21.66 -33.03
CA ASN A 22 -26.10 -21.17 -32.26
C ASN A 22 -25.90 -19.82 -31.56
N THR A 23 -24.77 -19.15 -31.78
CA THR A 23 -24.55 -17.81 -31.24
C THR A 23 -24.88 -16.79 -32.31
N GLU A 24 -26.17 -16.45 -32.47
CA GLU A 24 -26.54 -15.25 -33.21
C GLU A 24 -25.80 -14.06 -32.57
N PRO A 25 -24.99 -13.30 -33.32
CA PRO A 25 -24.37 -12.11 -32.78
C PRO A 25 -25.49 -11.13 -32.44
N GLN A 26 -25.78 -11.01 -31.14
CA GLN A 26 -26.58 -9.89 -30.67
C GLN A 26 -25.89 -8.62 -31.17
N PRO A 27 -26.61 -7.72 -31.88
CA PRO A 27 -26.01 -6.45 -32.26
C PRO A 27 -25.45 -5.82 -30.98
N PRO A 28 -24.27 -5.19 -31.04
CA PRO A 28 -23.69 -4.53 -29.88
C PRO A 28 -24.79 -3.67 -29.27
N ALA A 29 -25.02 -3.82 -27.96
CA ALA A 29 -25.95 -2.97 -27.24
C ALA A 29 -25.64 -1.54 -27.67
N VAL A 30 -26.60 -0.93 -28.38
CA VAL A 30 -26.50 0.47 -28.76
C VAL A 30 -26.18 1.16 -27.45
N GLU A 31 -24.99 1.77 -27.35
CA GLU A 31 -24.73 2.75 -26.30
C GLU A 31 -25.91 3.72 -26.43
N THR A 32 -26.88 3.56 -25.54
CA THR A 32 -27.86 4.60 -25.26
C THR A 32 -26.99 5.73 -24.79
N VAL A 33 -26.62 6.60 -25.74
CA VAL A 33 -26.05 7.90 -25.47
C VAL A 33 -26.99 8.46 -24.42
N GLU A 34 -26.46 8.63 -23.20
CA GLU A 34 -27.22 9.13 -22.06
C GLU A 34 -28.11 10.26 -22.57
N SER A 35 -29.41 10.00 -22.59
CA SER A 35 -30.40 11.03 -22.79
C SER A 35 -30.16 12.01 -21.65
N GLU A 36 -29.60 13.17 -21.98
CA GLU A 36 -29.66 14.33 -21.10
C GLU A 36 -31.08 14.39 -20.55
N GLU A 37 -31.20 14.29 -19.22
CA GLU A 37 -32.46 14.24 -18.50
C GLU A 37 -33.44 15.26 -19.10
N GLU A 38 -34.65 14.81 -19.42
CA GLU A 38 -35.72 15.66 -19.92
C GLU A 38 -36.08 16.71 -18.86
N GLU A 39 -35.38 17.84 -18.87
CA GLU A 39 -35.85 19.07 -18.26
C GLU A 39 -37.13 19.49 -19.00
N GLN A 40 -38.24 19.54 -18.26
CA GLN A 40 -39.50 20.11 -18.72
C GLN A 40 -39.26 21.45 -19.42
N PRO A 41 -39.88 21.70 -20.59
CA PRO A 41 -39.55 22.87 -21.38
C PRO A 41 -40.07 24.12 -20.66
N THR A 42 -39.17 24.83 -20.01
CA THR A 42 -39.34 26.26 -19.78
C THR A 42 -39.23 26.95 -21.14
N GLU A 43 -40.24 27.75 -21.47
CA GLU A 43 -40.36 28.48 -22.73
C GLU A 43 -39.03 29.22 -23.04
N ASP A 44 -38.52 29.02 -24.25
CA ASP A 44 -37.32 29.65 -24.85
C ASP A 44 -35.95 28.91 -24.88
N LYS A 45 -35.90 27.57 -24.98
CA LYS A 45 -34.72 26.89 -25.56
C LYS A 45 -34.84 26.82 -27.09
N LYS A 46 -34.13 27.70 -27.82
CA LYS A 46 -34.02 27.66 -29.29
C LYS A 46 -33.39 26.32 -29.74
N PHE A 47 -34.20 25.40 -30.24
CA PHE A 47 -33.71 24.16 -30.86
C PHE A 47 -32.85 24.49 -32.10
N ARG A 48 -31.55 24.18 -32.04
CA ARG A 48 -30.66 24.33 -33.19
C ARG A 48 -30.86 23.14 -34.13
N PHE A 49 -31.46 23.38 -35.30
CA PHE A 49 -31.67 22.35 -36.31
C PHE A 49 -30.34 21.73 -36.74
N ASN A 50 -30.20 20.42 -36.57
CA ASN A 50 -29.06 19.65 -37.07
C ASN A 50 -29.53 18.81 -38.28
N PRO A 51 -29.11 19.15 -39.51
CA PRO A 51 -29.54 18.47 -40.73
C PRO A 51 -29.25 16.96 -40.76
N LYS A 52 -28.35 16.45 -39.91
CA LYS A 52 -28.01 15.02 -39.83
C LYS A 52 -28.90 14.24 -38.87
N ARG A 53 -29.58 14.91 -37.94
CA ARG A 53 -30.37 14.27 -36.87
C ARG A 53 -31.84 14.69 -36.87
N HIS A 54 -32.16 15.86 -37.42
CA HIS A 54 -33.51 16.41 -37.44
C HIS A 54 -34.03 16.45 -38.88
N ILE A 55 -35.30 16.07 -39.03
CA ILE A 55 -36.06 16.14 -40.28
C ILE A 55 -37.33 16.97 -40.01
N MET A 56 -37.85 17.65 -41.03
CA MET A 56 -39.10 18.40 -40.89
C MET A 56 -40.28 17.44 -40.70
N LEU A 57 -41.24 17.79 -39.84
CA LEU A 57 -42.42 16.96 -39.58
C LEU A 57 -43.15 16.56 -40.87
N ALA A 58 -43.32 17.51 -41.80
CA ALA A 58 -43.97 17.27 -43.09
C ALA A 58 -43.23 16.26 -43.98
N GLU A 59 -41.93 16.08 -43.80
CA GLU A 59 -41.13 15.08 -44.52
C GLU A 59 -41.11 13.74 -43.77
N ALA A 60 -41.02 13.77 -42.44
CA ALA A 60 -41.09 12.59 -41.59
C ALA A 60 -42.42 11.84 -41.75
N GLN A 61 -43.54 12.58 -41.82
CA GLN A 61 -44.88 12.02 -42.01
C GLN A 61 -45.07 11.34 -43.38
N LYS A 62 -44.25 11.65 -44.38
CA LYS A 62 -44.25 10.94 -45.68
C LYS A 62 -43.64 9.54 -45.56
N ILE A 63 -42.70 9.36 -44.64
CA ILE A 63 -41.99 8.09 -44.42
C ILE A 63 -42.76 7.22 -43.43
N LYS A 64 -43.26 7.80 -42.33
CA LYS A 64 -44.11 7.12 -41.35
C LYS A 64 -45.29 8.04 -40.96
N PRO A 65 -46.49 7.81 -41.54
CA PRO A 65 -47.67 8.61 -41.21
C PRO A 65 -48.07 8.39 -39.74
N GLY A 66 -48.33 9.47 -39.02
CA GLY A 66 -48.64 9.45 -37.58
C GLY A 66 -47.49 9.85 -36.65
N LEU A 67 -46.33 10.27 -37.17
CA LEU A 67 -45.27 10.88 -36.34
C LEU A 67 -45.69 12.28 -35.85
N GLU A 68 -45.48 12.52 -34.55
CA GLU A 68 -45.69 13.81 -33.88
C GLU A 68 -44.38 14.58 -33.71
N LEU A 69 -44.48 15.88 -33.41
CA LEU A 69 -43.31 16.72 -33.12
C LEU A 69 -42.57 16.15 -31.89
N GLY A 70 -41.27 15.88 -32.05
CA GLY A 70 -40.45 15.23 -31.02
C GLY A 70 -40.36 13.70 -31.14
N GLY A 71 -41.08 13.07 -32.08
CA GLY A 71 -41.00 11.63 -32.31
C GLY A 71 -39.73 11.18 -33.04
N GLU A 72 -39.26 9.97 -32.73
CA GLU A 72 -38.10 9.37 -33.39
C GLU A 72 -38.48 8.63 -34.67
N LEU A 73 -37.70 8.84 -35.73
CA LEU A 73 -37.84 8.15 -37.01
C LEU A 73 -36.61 7.25 -37.24
N LEU A 74 -36.81 5.93 -37.18
CA LEU A 74 -35.79 4.95 -37.51
C LEU A 74 -35.74 4.76 -39.04
N ILE A 75 -34.68 5.26 -39.67
CA ILE A 75 -34.41 5.04 -41.10
C ILE A 75 -33.42 3.87 -41.19
N PRO A 76 -33.80 2.71 -41.73
CA PRO A 76 -32.86 1.61 -41.93
C PRO A 76 -31.76 2.06 -42.90
N LEU A 77 -30.50 1.93 -42.47
CA LEU A 77 -29.35 2.25 -43.30
C LEU A 77 -29.16 1.17 -44.35
N GLU A 78 -28.78 1.57 -45.57
CA GLU A 78 -28.39 0.63 -46.62
C GLU A 78 -27.13 -0.13 -46.20
N THR A 79 -27.22 -1.46 -46.10
CA THR A 79 -26.07 -2.34 -45.86
C THR A 79 -25.19 -2.35 -47.11
N LYS A 80 -24.10 -1.59 -47.11
CA LYS A 80 -23.09 -1.65 -48.17
C LYS A 80 -22.21 -2.89 -47.95
N GLU A 81 -22.22 -3.82 -48.90
CA GLU A 81 -21.38 -5.03 -48.82
C GLU A 81 -19.91 -4.75 -49.19
N ASP A 82 -19.66 -3.69 -49.98
CA ASP A 82 -18.34 -3.28 -50.44
C ASP A 82 -17.56 -2.45 -49.41
N TYR A 83 -17.43 -2.97 -48.19
CA TYR A 83 -16.45 -2.46 -47.25
C TYR A 83 -15.04 -2.77 -47.79
N GLY A 84 -14.46 -1.81 -48.51
CA GLY A 84 -13.13 -1.95 -49.11
C GLY A 84 -12.04 -2.26 -48.08
N ARG A 85 -10.82 -2.55 -48.55
CA ARG A 85 -9.64 -2.88 -47.73
C ARG A 85 -9.43 -1.95 -46.51
N ILE A 86 -9.77 -0.66 -46.65
CA ILE A 86 -9.65 0.35 -45.59
C ILE A 86 -10.60 0.06 -44.43
N ALA A 87 -11.86 -0.27 -44.70
CA ALA A 87 -12.86 -0.56 -43.68
C ALA A 87 -12.51 -1.83 -42.88
N ALA A 88 -12.00 -2.87 -43.55
CA ALA A 88 -11.52 -4.08 -42.87
C ALA A 88 -10.30 -3.80 -41.95
N GLN A 89 -9.38 -2.92 -42.38
CA GLN A 89 -8.26 -2.49 -41.54
C GLN A 89 -8.72 -1.66 -40.33
N THR A 90 -9.68 -0.75 -40.52
CA THR A 90 -10.28 0.02 -39.44
C THR A 90 -11.01 -0.90 -38.46
N ALA A 91 -11.80 -1.86 -38.94
CA ALA A 91 -12.46 -2.86 -38.10
C ALA A 91 -11.44 -3.65 -37.28
N LYS A 92 -10.34 -4.13 -37.89
CA LYS A 92 -9.25 -4.80 -37.16
C LYS A 92 -8.67 -3.91 -36.05
N GLN A 93 -8.43 -2.63 -36.33
CA GLN A 93 -7.90 -1.68 -35.35
C GLN A 93 -8.88 -1.47 -34.19
N VAL A 94 -10.18 -1.29 -34.48
CA VAL A 94 -11.25 -1.13 -33.48
C VAL A 94 -11.37 -2.39 -32.62
N ILE A 95 -11.34 -3.58 -33.23
CA ILE A 95 -11.39 -4.85 -32.51
C ILE A 95 -10.18 -4.98 -31.58
N ILE A 96 -8.96 -4.73 -32.07
CA ILE A 96 -7.74 -4.78 -31.23
C ILE A 96 -7.82 -3.77 -30.09
N GLN A 97 -8.37 -2.58 -30.33
CA GLN A 97 -8.56 -1.57 -29.29
C GLN A 97 -9.57 -2.04 -28.24
N ARG A 98 -10.75 -2.53 -28.64
CA ARG A 98 -11.77 -3.05 -27.72
C ARG A 98 -11.26 -4.24 -26.90
N ILE A 99 -10.48 -5.15 -27.51
CA ILE A 99 -9.82 -6.25 -26.80
C ILE A 99 -8.86 -5.70 -25.73
N ARG A 100 -8.02 -4.72 -26.06
CA ARG A 100 -7.10 -4.10 -25.10
C ARG A 100 -7.82 -3.35 -23.98
N GLU A 101 -8.95 -2.71 -24.27
CA GLU A 101 -9.78 -2.04 -23.26
C GLU A 101 -10.37 -3.05 -22.28
N ALA A 102 -10.95 -4.14 -22.80
CA ALA A 102 -11.45 -5.24 -21.97
C ALA A 102 -10.33 -5.89 -21.12
N GLU A 103 -9.15 -6.14 -21.69
CA GLU A 103 -8.00 -6.66 -20.94
C GLU A 103 -7.58 -5.73 -19.80
N ARG A 104 -7.56 -4.42 -20.04
CA ARG A 104 -7.21 -3.43 -19.01
C ARG A 104 -8.22 -3.40 -17.88
N GLU A 105 -9.50 -3.52 -18.20
CA GLU A 105 -10.57 -3.54 -17.20
C GLU A 105 -10.46 -4.76 -16.29
N VAL A 106 -10.27 -5.94 -16.88
CA VAL A 106 -10.05 -7.19 -16.12
C VAL A 106 -8.81 -7.10 -15.22
N VAL A 107 -7.72 -6.51 -15.73
CA VAL A 107 -6.50 -6.28 -14.94
C VAL A 107 -6.78 -5.32 -13.78
N TYR A 108 -7.48 -4.21 -14.03
CA TYR A 108 -7.83 -3.26 -12.98
C TYR A 108 -8.63 -3.92 -11.86
N GLU A 109 -9.71 -4.63 -12.19
CA GLU A 109 -10.56 -5.31 -11.20
C GLU A 109 -9.76 -6.33 -10.38
N THR A 110 -8.95 -7.16 -11.04
CA THR A 110 -8.13 -8.17 -10.37
C THR A 110 -7.15 -7.58 -9.35
N PHE A 111 -6.53 -6.44 -9.67
CA PHE A 111 -5.54 -5.82 -8.79
C PHE A 111 -6.17 -4.86 -7.79
N LYS A 112 -7.35 -4.31 -8.08
CA LYS A 112 -8.07 -3.45 -7.14
C LYS A 112 -8.47 -4.21 -5.87
N GLU A 113 -8.86 -5.47 -6.01
CA GLU A 113 -9.14 -6.36 -4.87
C GLU A 113 -7.90 -6.68 -4.01
N LYS A 114 -6.72 -6.65 -4.62
CA LYS A 114 -5.43 -6.98 -3.96
C LYS A 114 -4.71 -5.75 -3.44
N GLU A 115 -5.34 -4.58 -3.48
CA GLU A 115 -4.76 -3.33 -3.00
C GLU A 115 -4.34 -3.46 -1.53
N GLY A 116 -3.10 -3.08 -1.22
CA GLY A 116 -2.54 -3.26 0.12
C GLY A 116 -1.90 -4.64 0.39
N ASP A 117 -1.77 -5.51 -0.63
CA ASP A 117 -1.00 -6.74 -0.53
C ASP A 117 0.42 -6.62 -1.07
N ILE A 118 1.22 -7.65 -0.80
CA ILE A 118 2.57 -7.80 -1.32
C ILE A 118 2.57 -8.71 -2.55
N LEU A 119 3.35 -8.32 -3.56
CA LEU A 119 3.48 -9.04 -4.82
C LEU A 119 4.95 -9.34 -5.09
N SER A 120 5.21 -10.48 -5.73
CA SER A 120 6.52 -10.78 -6.28
C SER A 120 6.62 -10.14 -7.66
N ALA A 121 7.63 -9.29 -7.85
CA ALA A 121 7.80 -8.55 -9.09
C ALA A 121 9.25 -8.65 -9.60
N SER A 122 9.43 -8.56 -10.91
CA SER A 122 10.76 -8.58 -11.54
C SER A 122 11.08 -7.27 -12.26
N VAL A 123 12.27 -6.72 -12.07
CA VAL A 123 12.66 -5.45 -12.68
C VAL A 123 12.79 -5.63 -14.19
N GLN A 124 11.93 -4.98 -14.97
CA GLN A 124 12.03 -4.99 -16.43
C GLN A 124 12.95 -3.89 -16.94
N ARG A 125 12.74 -2.65 -16.47
CA ARG A 125 13.52 -1.49 -16.91
C ARG A 125 13.55 -0.39 -15.86
N ILE A 126 14.53 0.50 -15.99
CA ILE A 126 14.73 1.66 -15.12
C ILE A 126 14.87 2.89 -16.01
N GLU A 127 14.00 3.88 -15.82
CA GLU A 127 14.00 5.12 -16.61
C GLU A 127 13.95 6.33 -15.68
N ARG A 128 14.93 7.24 -15.79
CA ARG A 128 14.98 8.48 -15.00
C ARG A 128 14.77 8.25 -13.48
N GLY A 129 15.27 7.13 -12.97
CA GLY A 129 15.13 6.72 -11.57
C GLY A 129 13.82 5.99 -11.23
N THR A 130 12.81 6.01 -12.10
CA THR A 130 11.59 5.21 -11.92
C THR A 130 11.84 3.77 -12.36
N VAL A 131 11.43 2.80 -11.55
CA VAL A 131 11.62 1.38 -11.80
C VAL A 131 10.31 0.77 -12.27
N TYR A 132 10.32 0.12 -13.42
CA TYR A 132 9.18 -0.61 -13.96
C TYR A 132 9.35 -2.10 -13.68
N LEU A 133 8.34 -2.67 -13.04
CA LEU A 133 8.35 -4.02 -12.51
C LEU A 133 7.30 -4.87 -13.23
N ASP A 134 7.70 -6.05 -13.70
CA ASP A 134 6.78 -7.08 -14.16
C ASP A 134 6.10 -7.73 -12.97
N ILE A 135 4.77 -7.72 -12.95
CA ILE A 135 3.95 -8.47 -11.98
C ILE A 135 3.15 -9.60 -12.67
N GLY A 136 3.59 -10.03 -13.84
CA GLY A 136 3.08 -11.18 -14.60
C GLY A 136 2.03 -10.83 -15.65
N ARG A 137 0.98 -10.10 -15.26
CA ARG A 137 -0.11 -9.68 -16.18
C ARG A 137 0.02 -8.25 -16.70
N THR A 138 0.72 -7.40 -15.96
CA THR A 138 0.89 -5.99 -16.29
C THR A 138 2.20 -5.48 -15.69
N THR A 139 2.51 -4.21 -15.94
CA THR A 139 3.68 -3.53 -15.39
C THR A 139 3.25 -2.65 -14.22
N GLY A 140 3.87 -2.86 -13.06
CA GLY A 140 3.79 -1.93 -11.93
C GLY A 140 4.91 -0.90 -11.97
N VAL A 141 4.68 0.23 -11.31
CA VAL A 141 5.58 1.38 -11.28
C VAL A 141 6.04 1.63 -9.85
N LEU A 142 7.35 1.66 -9.65
CA LEU A 142 7.99 1.99 -8.38
C LEU A 142 8.70 3.35 -8.53
N PHE A 143 8.05 4.40 -8.02
CA PHE A 143 8.56 5.77 -8.08
C PHE A 143 9.76 5.97 -7.14
N PRO A 144 10.68 6.92 -7.44
CA PRO A 144 11.84 7.21 -6.60
C PRO A 144 11.50 7.49 -5.13
N GLU A 145 10.35 8.11 -4.86
CA GLU A 145 9.91 8.46 -3.50
C GLU A 145 9.52 7.25 -2.65
N GLU A 146 9.09 6.17 -3.32
CA GLU A 146 8.65 4.90 -2.74
C GLU A 146 9.76 3.83 -2.72
N GLN A 147 10.95 4.18 -3.23
CA GLN A 147 12.15 3.35 -3.19
C GLN A 147 12.92 3.50 -1.88
N ILE A 148 13.69 2.47 -1.53
CA ILE A 148 14.63 2.55 -0.42
C ILE A 148 15.92 3.23 -0.93
N PRO A 149 16.38 4.35 -0.34
CA PRO A 149 17.50 5.13 -0.90
C PRO A 149 18.82 4.36 -1.07
N GLN A 150 19.06 3.34 -0.24
CA GLN A 150 20.29 2.54 -0.27
C GLN A 150 20.17 1.27 -1.14
N GLU A 151 18.96 0.93 -1.57
CA GLU A 151 18.69 -0.28 -2.35
C GLU A 151 19.05 -0.06 -3.82
N ARG A 152 19.74 -1.02 -4.43
CA ARG A 152 20.11 -0.97 -5.85
C ARG A 152 19.31 -1.99 -6.64
N TYR A 153 18.47 -1.49 -7.54
CA TYR A 153 17.69 -2.33 -8.45
C TYR A 153 18.50 -2.71 -9.69
N ARG A 154 18.46 -4.00 -10.06
CA ARG A 154 19.09 -4.52 -11.28
C ARG A 154 18.02 -5.10 -12.20
N ILE A 155 18.18 -4.92 -13.51
CA ILE A 155 17.29 -5.54 -14.51
C ILE A 155 17.31 -7.07 -14.33
N GLY A 156 16.13 -7.69 -14.31
CA GLY A 156 15.93 -9.11 -14.06
C GLY A 156 15.92 -9.50 -12.57
N GLN A 157 16.23 -8.59 -11.65
CA GLN A 157 16.11 -8.86 -10.21
C GLN A 157 14.66 -9.09 -9.84
N ARG A 158 14.42 -10.15 -9.04
CA ARG A 158 13.12 -10.39 -8.40
C ARG A 158 13.15 -9.81 -6.99
N LEU A 159 12.07 -9.16 -6.61
CA LEU A 159 11.89 -8.59 -5.27
C LEU A 159 10.40 -8.57 -4.91
N ARG A 160 10.11 -8.63 -3.62
CA ARG A 160 8.76 -8.38 -3.13
C ARG A 160 8.51 -6.89 -2.92
N VAL A 161 7.35 -6.45 -3.38
CA VAL A 161 6.91 -5.04 -3.38
C VAL A 161 5.50 -4.93 -2.84
N PHE A 162 5.23 -3.84 -2.12
CA PHE A 162 3.90 -3.55 -1.59
C PHE A 162 3.09 -2.76 -2.61
N MET A 163 1.85 -3.18 -2.87
CA MET A 163 0.95 -2.46 -3.74
C MET A 163 0.21 -1.37 -2.96
N VAL A 164 0.58 -0.11 -3.21
CA VAL A 164 0.01 1.05 -2.50
C VAL A 164 -1.41 1.30 -2.96
N ARG A 165 -1.58 1.43 -4.28
CA ARG A 165 -2.86 1.68 -4.92
C ARG A 165 -2.85 1.31 -6.40
N VAL A 166 -4.05 1.18 -6.96
CA VAL A 166 -4.28 0.92 -8.37
C VAL A 166 -5.10 2.07 -8.97
N ASP A 167 -4.48 2.85 -9.85
CA ASP A 167 -5.09 4.00 -10.51
C ASP A 167 -5.51 3.64 -11.94
N LYS A 168 -6.63 4.19 -12.42
CA LYS A 168 -7.01 4.12 -13.85
C LYS A 168 -6.35 5.30 -14.57
N ASP A 169 -5.28 5.06 -15.33
CA ASP A 169 -4.67 6.07 -16.20
C ASP A 169 -5.14 5.88 -17.65
N ASN A 170 -5.06 6.92 -18.46
CA ASN A 170 -5.45 6.93 -19.89
C ASN A 170 -4.65 5.91 -20.73
N ARG A 171 -3.52 5.43 -20.21
CA ARG A 171 -2.66 4.41 -20.84
C ARG A 171 -2.92 2.99 -20.34
N GLY A 172 -3.77 2.82 -19.32
CA GLY A 172 -4.05 1.55 -18.66
C GLY A 172 -3.97 1.67 -17.13
N PRO A 173 -4.26 0.58 -16.40
CA PRO A 173 -4.16 0.58 -14.94
C PRO A 173 -2.70 0.80 -14.52
N ALA A 174 -2.47 1.90 -13.80
CA ALA A 174 -1.18 2.23 -13.22
C ALA A 174 -1.14 1.66 -11.80
N ILE A 175 -0.38 0.59 -11.61
CA ILE A 175 -0.20 -0.05 -10.31
C ILE A 175 1.00 0.60 -9.63
N ILE A 176 0.73 1.34 -8.55
CA ILE A 176 1.76 2.03 -7.78
C ILE A 176 2.29 1.08 -6.72
N LEU A 177 3.60 0.83 -6.81
CA LEU A 177 4.33 -0.08 -5.97
C LEU A 177 5.24 0.69 -5.01
N SER A 178 5.52 0.08 -3.87
CA SER A 178 6.40 0.64 -2.85
C SER A 178 7.27 -0.40 -2.18
N ARG A 179 8.50 0.02 -1.87
CA ARG A 179 9.45 -0.68 -1.00
C ARG A 179 9.60 0.02 0.36
N LYS A 180 9.20 1.28 0.44
CA LYS A 180 9.34 2.15 1.60
C LYS A 180 8.16 2.06 2.58
N HIS A 181 6.98 1.71 2.12
CA HIS A 181 5.77 1.76 2.95
C HIS A 181 5.84 0.80 4.17
N PRO A 182 5.46 1.20 5.41
CA PRO A 182 5.58 0.35 6.61
C PRO A 182 4.83 -0.98 6.52
N LYS A 183 3.66 -1.01 5.86
CA LYS A 183 2.85 -2.23 5.71
C LYS A 183 3.54 -3.36 4.94
N ILE A 184 4.61 -3.11 4.18
CA ILE A 184 5.37 -4.21 3.58
C ILE A 184 5.95 -5.13 4.65
N VAL A 185 6.35 -4.57 5.80
CA VAL A 185 6.90 -5.34 6.92
C VAL A 185 5.81 -6.25 7.50
N ALA A 186 4.60 -5.73 7.70
CA ALA A 186 3.45 -6.51 8.14
C ALA A 186 3.17 -7.69 7.21
N LYS A 187 3.08 -7.43 5.90
CA LYS A 187 2.80 -8.44 4.88
C LYS A 187 3.92 -9.47 4.74
N LEU A 188 5.18 -9.09 4.94
CA LEU A 188 6.29 -10.02 4.95
C LEU A 188 6.23 -10.97 6.15
N PHE A 189 5.91 -10.43 7.33
CA PHE A 189 5.70 -11.25 8.52
C PHE A 189 4.48 -12.17 8.38
N GLU A 190 3.38 -11.70 7.79
CA GLU A 190 2.20 -12.52 7.50
C GLU A 190 2.54 -13.73 6.61
N LEU A 191 3.45 -13.56 5.63
CA LEU A 191 3.92 -14.67 4.78
C LEU A 191 4.88 -15.63 5.48
N GLU A 192 5.71 -15.13 6.40
CA GLU A 192 6.78 -15.91 7.04
C GLU A 192 6.33 -16.58 8.36
N VAL A 193 5.33 -16.02 9.04
CA VAL A 193 4.88 -16.43 10.39
C VAL A 193 3.44 -16.96 10.30
N PRO A 194 3.23 -18.29 10.33
CA PRO A 194 1.89 -18.89 10.25
C PRO A 194 0.93 -18.40 11.33
N GLU A 195 1.45 -18.10 12.52
CA GLU A 195 0.67 -17.62 13.67
C GLU A 195 0.08 -16.22 13.42
N ILE A 196 0.70 -15.41 12.56
CA ILE A 196 0.14 -14.12 12.14
C ILE A 196 -0.94 -14.33 11.09
N ALA A 197 -0.71 -15.23 10.13
CA ALA A 197 -1.70 -15.58 9.11
C ALA A 197 -2.96 -16.22 9.70
N SER A 198 -2.85 -16.97 10.80
CA SER A 198 -4.00 -17.54 11.52
C SER A 198 -4.69 -16.57 12.47
N GLY A 199 -4.11 -15.39 12.72
CA GLY A 199 -4.63 -14.40 13.67
C GLY A 199 -4.33 -14.71 15.15
N ALA A 200 -3.53 -15.74 15.44
CA ALA A 200 -3.12 -16.08 16.80
C ALA A 200 -2.15 -15.03 17.38
N VAL A 201 -1.30 -14.46 16.51
CA VAL A 201 -0.44 -13.31 16.81
C VAL A 201 -0.87 -12.14 15.93
N GLU A 202 -0.97 -10.95 16.51
CA GLU A 202 -1.36 -9.73 15.82
C GLU A 202 -0.23 -8.70 15.87
N ILE A 203 0.02 -8.03 14.74
CA ILE A 203 0.91 -6.87 14.67
C ILE A 203 0.10 -5.62 15.02
N LYS A 204 0.39 -5.03 16.18
CA LYS A 204 -0.35 -3.85 16.69
C LYS A 204 0.17 -2.53 16.13
N ALA A 205 1.49 -2.41 15.95
CA ALA A 205 2.10 -1.18 15.47
C ALA A 205 3.42 -1.46 14.74
N ILE A 206 3.77 -0.58 13.80
CA ILE A 206 5.03 -0.61 13.07
C ILE A 206 5.56 0.82 12.97
N ALA A 207 6.80 1.01 13.40
CA ALA A 207 7.59 2.23 13.14
C ALA A 207 8.73 1.86 12.20
N ARG A 208 8.98 2.68 11.17
CA ARG A 208 9.91 2.29 10.10
C ARG A 208 10.72 3.45 9.56
N GLU A 209 12.03 3.31 9.67
CA GLU A 209 13.01 4.04 8.87
C GLU A 209 13.55 3.13 7.76
N ALA A 210 12.88 3.16 6.61
CA ALA A 210 13.08 2.20 5.52
C ALA A 210 14.55 2.11 5.06
N GLY A 211 15.04 0.87 4.92
CA GLY A 211 16.44 0.57 4.58
C GLY A 211 17.43 0.71 5.73
N SER A 212 17.00 1.08 6.94
CA SER A 212 17.88 1.20 8.10
C SER A 212 17.41 0.35 9.27
N ARG A 213 16.26 0.70 9.85
CA ARG A 213 15.73 0.02 11.04
C ARG A 213 14.22 0.16 11.15
N SER A 214 13.58 -0.91 11.58
CA SER A 214 12.15 -0.98 11.86
C SER A 214 11.91 -1.55 13.25
N LYS A 215 10.85 -1.07 13.91
CA LYS A 215 10.31 -1.68 15.12
C LYS A 215 8.90 -2.18 14.86
N VAL A 216 8.61 -3.40 15.31
CA VAL A 216 7.32 -4.06 15.14
C VAL A 216 6.80 -4.50 16.50
N ALA A 217 5.64 -3.99 16.89
CA ALA A 217 4.97 -4.35 18.13
C ALA A 217 3.97 -5.48 17.86
N VAL A 218 4.11 -6.58 18.59
CA VAL A 218 3.27 -7.79 18.44
C VAL A 218 2.60 -8.18 19.74
N SER A 219 1.37 -8.68 19.65
CA SER A 219 0.61 -9.24 20.77
C SER A 219 0.07 -10.62 20.41
N SER A 220 -0.10 -11.50 21.39
CA SER A 220 -0.81 -12.77 21.18
C SER A 220 -2.29 -12.60 21.53
N ASN A 221 -3.16 -13.11 20.68
CA ASN A 221 -4.60 -13.25 20.95
C ASN A 221 -4.91 -14.58 21.66
N GLU A 222 -4.03 -15.56 21.53
CA GLU A 222 -4.18 -16.88 22.15
C GLU A 222 -3.28 -17.03 23.40
N PRO A 223 -3.82 -17.54 24.52
CA PRO A 223 -3.01 -17.80 25.70
C PRO A 223 -2.02 -18.94 25.45
N GLY A 224 -0.77 -18.75 25.86
CA GLY A 224 0.29 -19.76 25.74
C GLY A 224 1.15 -19.67 24.47
N ILE A 225 0.84 -18.75 23.56
CA ILE A 225 1.70 -18.41 22.42
C ILE A 225 2.54 -17.18 22.77
N ASP A 226 3.86 -17.30 22.60
CA ASP A 226 4.78 -16.17 22.73
C ASP A 226 4.85 -15.41 21.38
N PRO A 227 4.29 -14.18 21.29
CA PRO A 227 4.23 -13.47 20.03
C PRO A 227 5.62 -13.07 19.52
N VAL A 228 6.56 -12.75 20.41
CA VAL A 228 7.93 -12.38 20.01
C VAL A 228 8.67 -13.62 19.51
N GLY A 229 8.62 -14.71 20.26
CA GLY A 229 9.23 -15.99 19.90
C GLY A 229 8.71 -16.54 18.57
N SER A 230 7.40 -16.46 18.30
CA SER A 230 6.80 -16.88 17.03
C SER A 230 7.31 -16.06 15.85
N CYS A 231 7.47 -14.75 16.00
CA CYS A 231 7.96 -13.88 14.92
C CYS A 231 9.46 -14.03 14.67
N VAL A 232 10.25 -14.25 15.72
CA VAL A 232 11.71 -14.47 15.62
C VAL A 232 11.99 -15.84 15.00
N GLY A 233 11.25 -16.88 15.42
CA GLY A 233 11.45 -18.26 15.02
C GLY A 233 12.71 -18.88 15.63
N GLN A 234 12.94 -20.17 15.36
CA GLN A 234 14.13 -20.87 15.86
C GLN A 234 15.41 -20.16 15.43
N ARG A 235 16.23 -19.74 16.41
CA ARG A 235 17.49 -19.00 16.18
C ARG A 235 17.34 -17.76 15.28
N GLY A 236 16.17 -17.13 15.24
CA GLY A 236 15.95 -15.93 14.44
C GLY A 236 15.78 -16.17 12.94
N ILE A 237 15.53 -17.40 12.49
CA ILE A 237 15.44 -17.72 11.05
C ILE A 237 14.34 -16.91 10.36
N ARG A 238 13.16 -16.79 10.97
CA ARG A 238 12.00 -16.08 10.37
C ARG A 238 12.28 -14.59 10.24
N VAL A 239 12.70 -13.93 11.32
CA VAL A 239 13.04 -12.49 11.27
C VAL A 239 14.21 -12.22 10.30
N THR A 240 15.19 -13.13 10.22
CA THR A 240 16.31 -12.99 9.27
C THR A 240 15.85 -13.10 7.82
N SER A 241 14.88 -13.97 7.52
CA SER A 241 14.22 -14.07 6.20
C SER A 241 13.61 -12.72 5.79
N VAL A 242 12.85 -12.09 6.70
CA VAL A 242 12.26 -10.76 6.49
C VAL A 242 13.33 -9.67 6.31
N ILE A 243 14.38 -9.66 7.14
CA ILE A 243 15.50 -8.71 7.03
C ILE A 243 16.17 -8.81 5.64
N ASN A 244 16.38 -10.03 5.15
CA ASN A 244 16.99 -10.26 3.84
C ASN A 244 16.09 -9.75 2.71
N GLU A 245 14.78 -9.96 2.80
CA GLU A 245 13.82 -9.46 1.81
C GLU A 245 13.70 -7.92 1.82
N LEU A 246 13.97 -7.28 2.96
CA LEU A 246 14.04 -5.81 3.09
C LEU A 246 15.41 -5.23 2.70
N GLY A 247 16.34 -6.05 2.19
CA GLY A 247 17.66 -5.58 1.75
C GLY A 247 18.62 -5.26 2.90
N GLY A 248 18.47 -5.91 4.05
CA GLY A 248 19.34 -5.73 5.21
C GLY A 248 18.87 -4.68 6.23
N GLU A 249 17.60 -4.23 6.13
CA GLU A 249 16.97 -3.40 7.15
C GLU A 249 16.88 -4.16 8.48
N ASN A 250 17.38 -3.59 9.59
CA ASN A 250 17.30 -4.25 10.89
C ASN A 250 15.88 -4.20 11.44
N VAL A 251 15.33 -5.34 11.88
CA VAL A 251 13.96 -5.40 12.40
C VAL A 251 13.98 -5.82 13.87
N ASP A 252 13.53 -4.94 14.76
CA ASP A 252 13.31 -5.26 16.17
C ASP A 252 11.84 -5.65 16.37
N ILE A 253 11.61 -6.79 17.02
CA ILE A 253 10.28 -7.25 17.39
C ILE A 253 10.12 -7.05 18.90
N VAL A 254 9.07 -6.36 19.32
CA VAL A 254 8.82 -6.04 20.73
C VAL A 254 7.41 -6.49 21.14
N ALA A 255 7.26 -6.90 22.39
CA ALA A 255 5.96 -7.26 22.93
C ALA A 255 5.13 -5.98 23.16
N TRP A 256 3.96 -5.93 22.54
CA TRP A 256 2.97 -4.90 22.79
C TRP A 256 2.34 -5.09 24.17
N SER A 257 1.92 -4.00 24.81
CA SER A 257 1.27 -3.98 26.11
C SER A 257 0.22 -2.89 26.16
N GLU A 258 -0.91 -3.15 26.83
CA GLU A 258 -1.93 -2.14 27.10
C GLU A 258 -1.44 -1.08 28.08
N ASP A 259 -0.61 -1.48 29.05
CA ASP A 259 0.09 -0.56 29.94
C ASP A 259 1.15 0.24 29.16
N PRO A 260 1.01 1.58 29.02
CA PRO A 260 1.93 2.43 28.28
C PRO A 260 3.35 2.42 28.83
N ALA A 261 3.53 2.35 30.17
CA ALA A 261 4.85 2.36 30.78
C ALA A 261 5.63 1.11 30.36
N LYS A 262 4.99 -0.05 30.44
CA LYS A 262 5.54 -1.33 29.99
C LYS A 262 5.77 -1.36 28.47
N PHE A 263 4.85 -0.81 27.67
CA PHE A 263 5.02 -0.79 26.22
C PHE A 263 6.19 0.12 25.80
N ILE A 264 6.35 1.28 26.42
CA ILE A 264 7.47 2.19 26.20
C ILE A 264 8.79 1.51 26.59
N ALA A 265 8.86 0.87 27.77
CA ALA A 265 10.04 0.11 28.18
C ALA A 265 10.41 -0.98 27.15
N ASN A 266 9.42 -1.75 26.67
CA ASN A 266 9.64 -2.77 25.64
C ASN A 266 10.11 -2.17 24.31
N SER A 267 9.57 -1.02 23.90
CA SER A 267 9.89 -0.37 22.63
C SER A 267 11.34 0.12 22.53
N LEU A 268 11.99 0.41 23.68
CA LEU A 268 13.39 0.82 23.76
C LEU A 268 14.38 -0.36 23.65
N SER A 269 13.88 -1.60 23.62
CA SER A 269 14.69 -2.80 23.34
C SER A 269 15.55 -2.58 22.09
N PRO A 270 16.86 -2.89 22.13
CA PRO A 270 17.54 -3.77 23.09
C PRO A 270 17.99 -3.13 24.42
N ALA A 271 17.80 -1.83 24.63
CA ALA A 271 18.23 -1.17 25.87
C ALA A 271 17.34 -1.58 27.04
N LYS A 272 17.96 -1.84 28.20
CA LYS A 272 17.22 -2.16 29.44
C LYS A 272 16.80 -0.88 30.15
N VAL A 273 15.49 -0.73 30.34
CA VAL A 273 14.88 0.39 31.05
C VAL A 273 14.62 0.00 32.50
N LEU A 274 14.98 0.88 33.44
CA LEU A 274 14.78 0.70 34.87
C LEU A 274 13.38 1.10 35.31
N ASN A 275 12.96 2.29 34.89
CA ASN A 275 11.66 2.87 35.22
C ASN A 275 11.17 3.76 34.06
N VAL A 276 9.85 3.94 33.96
CA VAL A 276 9.21 4.85 33.01
C VAL A 276 8.20 5.71 33.76
N ASP A 277 8.50 7.01 33.85
CA ASP A 277 7.59 7.98 34.44
C ASP A 277 6.72 8.59 33.35
N LEU A 278 5.40 8.41 33.47
CA LEU A 278 4.44 8.91 32.51
C LEU A 278 3.90 10.27 32.93
N ASN A 279 3.79 11.17 31.95
CA ASN A 279 3.05 12.41 32.07
C ASN A 279 1.89 12.39 31.07
N GLU A 280 0.74 11.92 31.53
CA GLU A 280 -0.47 11.76 30.73
C GLU A 280 -0.99 13.09 30.16
N ALA A 281 -0.85 14.19 30.90
CA ALA A 281 -1.35 15.50 30.48
C ALA A 281 -0.68 16.01 29.19
N TYR A 282 0.58 15.66 28.97
CA TYR A 282 1.35 16.07 27.79
C TYR A 282 1.69 14.93 26.84
N HIS A 283 1.23 13.71 27.13
CA HIS A 283 1.56 12.50 26.38
C HIS A 283 3.08 12.29 26.23
N MET A 284 3.80 12.54 27.33
CA MET A 284 5.27 12.44 27.43
C MET A 284 5.66 11.37 28.44
N ALA A 285 6.78 10.71 28.21
CA ALA A 285 7.34 9.71 29.08
C ALA A 285 8.84 9.96 29.30
N VAL A 286 9.31 9.76 30.52
CA VAL A 286 10.73 9.80 30.87
C VAL A 286 11.16 8.37 31.21
N ALA A 287 12.00 7.80 30.36
CA ALA A 287 12.59 6.48 30.57
C ALA A 287 13.93 6.61 31.28
N GLU A 288 14.06 5.98 32.43
CA GLU A 288 15.30 5.91 33.20
C GLU A 288 16.09 4.66 32.80
N VAL A 289 17.37 4.84 32.46
CA VAL A 289 18.30 3.77 32.08
C VAL A 289 19.59 3.93 32.85
N THR A 290 20.39 2.86 32.93
CA THR A 290 21.75 2.97 33.46
C THR A 290 22.67 3.70 32.46
N GLU A 291 23.79 4.24 32.96
CA GLU A 291 24.70 5.03 32.13
C GLU A 291 25.28 4.24 30.93
N ASP A 292 25.54 2.95 31.10
CA ASP A 292 25.98 2.05 30.04
C ASP A 292 24.90 1.78 28.97
N GLN A 293 23.62 1.89 29.35
CA GLN A 293 22.48 1.69 28.45
C GLN A 293 22.04 2.99 27.77
N LEU A 294 22.45 4.17 28.24
CA LEU A 294 22.03 5.47 27.71
C LEU A 294 22.29 5.60 26.20
N SER A 295 23.51 5.28 25.77
CA SER A 295 23.89 5.34 24.35
C SER A 295 23.08 4.38 23.49
N LEU A 296 22.80 3.18 24.02
CA LEU A 296 22.01 2.16 23.32
C LEU A 296 20.53 2.56 23.20
N ALA A 297 19.97 3.12 24.28
CA ALA A 297 18.58 3.57 24.36
C ALA A 297 18.31 4.72 23.39
N ILE A 298 19.24 5.69 23.28
CA ILE A 298 19.15 6.78 22.30
C ILE A 298 19.34 6.21 20.88
N GLY A 299 20.36 5.37 20.70
CA GLY A 299 20.74 4.80 19.41
C GLY A 299 21.47 5.79 18.49
N LYS A 300 21.97 5.31 17.35
CA LYS A 300 22.73 6.12 16.39
C LYS A 300 21.86 7.28 15.88
N ARG A 301 22.28 8.53 16.14
CA ARG A 301 21.52 9.76 15.79
C ARG A 301 20.08 9.78 16.34
N GLY A 302 19.86 9.16 17.50
CA GLY A 302 18.53 9.12 18.12
C GLY A 302 17.53 8.20 17.41
N GLN A 303 18.00 7.30 16.53
CA GLN A 303 17.11 6.43 15.76
C GLN A 303 16.27 5.51 16.65
N ASN A 304 16.84 4.96 17.73
CA ASN A 304 16.12 3.99 18.57
C ASN A 304 14.97 4.67 19.32
N VAL A 305 15.24 5.82 19.95
CA VAL A 305 14.22 6.60 20.66
C VAL A 305 13.17 7.18 19.72
N ARG A 306 13.55 7.59 18.49
CA ARG A 306 12.60 8.08 17.48
C ARG A 306 11.62 6.99 17.04
N LEU A 307 12.14 5.80 16.72
CA LEU A 307 11.30 4.66 16.36
C LEU A 307 10.42 4.21 17.52
N ALA A 308 10.92 4.23 18.76
CA ALA A 308 10.12 3.93 19.94
C ALA A 308 8.98 4.94 20.15
N ALA A 309 9.26 6.24 19.95
CA ALA A 309 8.27 7.30 20.04
C ALA A 309 7.20 7.18 18.94
N GLU A 310 7.59 6.89 17.70
CA GLU A 310 6.66 6.64 16.60
C GLU A 310 5.81 5.38 16.84
N LEU A 311 6.42 4.31 17.36
CA LEU A 311 5.74 3.04 17.61
C LEU A 311 4.68 3.14 18.72
N THR A 312 4.99 3.90 19.78
CA THR A 312 4.13 4.05 20.95
C THR A 312 3.16 5.23 20.83
N GLY A 313 3.49 6.21 19.99
CA GLY A 313 2.79 7.50 19.93
C GLY A 313 3.16 8.46 21.07
N TRP A 314 4.11 8.09 21.95
CA TRP A 314 4.54 8.93 23.08
C TRP A 314 5.81 9.72 22.75
N LYS A 315 5.94 10.92 23.30
CA LYS A 315 7.24 11.60 23.33
C LYS A 315 8.08 10.97 24.42
N ILE A 316 9.25 10.44 24.07
CA ILE A 316 10.11 9.71 25.01
C ILE A 316 11.41 10.48 25.21
N ASP A 317 11.66 10.88 26.46
CA ASP A 317 12.94 11.39 26.91
C ASP A 317 13.68 10.29 27.69
N ILE A 318 15.00 10.22 27.52
CA ILE A 318 15.83 9.20 28.19
C ILE A 318 16.77 9.89 29.18
N LYS A 319 16.78 9.43 30.43
CA LYS A 319 17.67 9.92 31.49
C LYS A 319 18.52 8.79 32.05
N SER A 320 19.75 9.11 32.42
CA SER A 320 20.60 8.19 33.16
C SER A 320 20.26 8.29 34.65
N SER A 321 20.10 7.16 35.32
CA SER A 321 20.06 7.10 36.78
C SER A 321 21.46 7.48 37.30
N ALA A 322 21.67 8.75 37.65
CA ALA A 322 22.88 9.12 38.39
C ALA A 322 22.84 8.40 39.75
N PRO A 323 23.97 7.86 40.26
CA PRO A 323 23.98 7.39 41.63
C PRO A 323 23.60 8.57 42.50
N VAL A 324 22.52 8.43 43.27
CA VAL A 324 22.22 9.31 44.40
C VAL A 324 23.41 9.14 45.36
N LYS A 325 24.44 9.96 45.17
CA LYS A 325 25.36 10.26 46.26
C LYS A 325 24.51 11.03 47.24
N THR A 326 24.07 10.31 48.27
CA THR A 326 23.50 10.89 49.48
C THR A 326 24.45 11.99 49.93
N GLU A 327 24.09 13.25 49.70
CA GLU A 327 24.67 14.40 50.40
C GLU A 327 24.13 14.40 51.84
N GLU A 328 24.45 13.35 52.59
CA GLU A 328 24.22 13.23 54.03
C GLU A 328 25.48 12.68 54.69
N ALA A 329 26.61 13.35 54.50
CA ALA A 329 27.81 13.16 55.31
C ALA A 329 28.80 14.32 55.15
N ASP A 330 28.41 15.55 55.50
CA ASP A 330 29.38 16.50 56.06
C ASP A 330 28.70 17.55 56.94
N LYS A 331 28.29 17.13 58.14
CA LYS A 331 28.02 18.02 59.28
C LYS A 331 28.73 17.50 60.52
N THR A 332 30.05 17.40 60.46
CA THR A 332 30.90 17.40 61.66
C THR A 332 32.23 18.08 61.36
N GLY A 333 32.17 19.40 61.19
CA GLY A 333 33.31 20.30 61.32
C GLY A 333 33.14 21.14 62.59
N THR A 334 33.77 20.72 63.68
CA THR A 334 33.89 21.43 64.96
C THR A 334 34.63 22.76 64.76
N PRO A 335 34.33 23.84 65.54
CA PRO A 335 34.83 25.17 65.27
C PRO A 335 36.24 25.38 65.83
N GLU A 336 37.15 25.94 65.03
CA GLU A 336 38.44 26.44 65.51
C GLU A 336 38.44 27.97 65.48
N SER A 337 38.55 28.50 66.70
CA SER A 337 38.80 29.87 67.17
C SER A 337 39.18 30.95 66.16
N ALA A 338 38.38 32.03 66.16
CA ALA A 338 38.77 33.35 65.69
C ALA A 338 39.62 34.07 66.75
N GLU A 339 40.81 34.52 66.37
CA GLU A 339 41.52 35.61 67.06
C GLU A 339 41.08 36.97 66.48
N PRO A 340 40.98 38.04 67.29
CA PRO A 340 40.51 39.33 66.83
C PRO A 340 41.66 40.22 66.34
N ASP A 341 41.59 40.65 65.08
CA ASP A 341 42.38 41.79 64.59
C ASP A 341 41.95 43.06 65.32
N THR A 342 42.87 43.59 66.13
CA THR A 342 42.78 44.94 66.67
C THR A 342 43.40 45.92 65.68
N ASN A 343 42.57 46.88 65.29
CA ASN A 343 42.83 47.94 64.36
C ASN A 343 43.39 49.15 65.13
N GLU A 344 44.59 49.65 64.82
CA GLU A 344 45.02 50.99 65.26
C GLU A 344 45.93 51.68 64.23
N ASN A 345 45.25 52.37 63.32
CA ASN A 345 45.43 53.76 62.85
C ASN A 345 46.72 54.56 63.17
N GLN A 346 47.12 55.35 62.15
CA GLN A 346 47.87 56.64 62.19
C GLN A 346 49.38 56.54 62.48
N LYS A 347 50.29 57.11 61.71
CA LYS A 347 50.30 58.42 61.05
C LYS A 347 51.46 58.51 60.05
#